data_AF-A0A7C1CGM5-F1
#
_entry.id   AF-A0A7C1CGM5-F1
#
_cell.length_a   1.000
_cell.length_b   1.000
_cell.length_c   1.000
_cell.angle_alpha   90.00
_cell.angle_beta   90.00
_cell.angle_gamma   90.00
#
_symmetry.space_group_name_H-M   'P 1'
#
loop_
_entity.id
_entity.type
_entity.pdbx_description
1 polymer ?
#
loop_
_entity_poly.entity_id
_entity_poly.type
_entity_poly.pdbx_seq_one_letter_code
_entity_poly.pdbx_strand_id
1 'polypeptide(L)'
;MKTLCVALFVACSVLILVSSLIGSDLKVRDVDHEALRVLLFDPATGWECWVEEGDEFKGWTVYEIAPRTVILSRQVSPGYAEMVEYPLQGSLDVIGN
;
A
#
# COMPACT_ATOMS: atom_id res chain seq x y z
N MET A 1 25.59 -0.21 37.24
CA MET A 1 24.82 -1.25 36.52
C MET A 1 23.36 -0.80 36.32
N LYS A 2 23.10 0.26 35.54
CA LYS A 2 21.72 0.77 35.27
C LYS A 2 21.51 1.27 33.83
N THR A 3 22.53 1.24 32.99
CA THR A 3 22.53 1.83 31.64
C THR A 3 22.32 0.82 30.50
N LEU A 4 22.09 -0.45 30.81
CA LEU A 4 21.86 -1.49 29.80
C LEU A 4 20.37 -1.74 29.48
N CYS A 5 19.45 -1.35 30.37
CA CYS A 5 18.02 -1.60 30.16
C CYS A 5 17.32 -0.54 29.28
N VAL A 6 17.89 0.66 29.14
CA VAL A 6 17.27 1.76 28.38
C VAL A 6 17.44 1.56 26.87
N ALA A 7 18.59 1.05 26.43
CA ALA A 7 18.86 0.84 25.00
C ALA A 7 17.92 -0.21 24.36
N LEU A 8 17.51 -1.22 25.12
CA LEU A 8 16.60 -2.27 24.61
C LEU A 8 15.18 -1.75 24.35
N PHE A 9 14.70 -0.81 25.16
CA PHE A 9 13.36 -0.24 24.99
C PHE A 9 13.29 0.70 23.78
N VAL A 10 14.35 1.47 23.50
CA VAL A 10 14.37 2.36 22.33
C VAL A 10 14.41 1.58 21.03
N ALA A 11 15.11 0.45 20.97
CA ALA A 11 15.17 -0.39 19.76
C ALA A 11 13.80 -0.98 19.38
N CYS A 12 12.99 -1.39 20.36
CA CYS A 12 11.62 -1.87 20.09
C CYS A 12 10.69 -0.74 19.63
N SER A 13 10.83 0.48 20.17
CA SER A 13 10.01 1.62 19.75
C SER A 13 10.28 2.05 18.30
N VAL A 14 11.52 1.92 17.82
CA VAL A 14 11.87 2.24 16.43
C VAL A 14 11.32 1.19 15.47
N LEU A 15 11.38 -0.10 15.80
CA LEU A 15 10.86 -1.19 14.93
C LEU A 15 9.34 -1.11 14.71
N ILE A 16 8.59 -0.61 15.69
CA ILE A 16 7.14 -0.40 15.55
C ILE A 16 6.84 0.80 14.62
N LEU A 17 7.71 1.81 14.60
CA LEU A 17 7.55 2.96 13.70
C LEU A 17 7.81 2.59 12.22
N VAL A 18 8.78 1.70 11.95
CA VAL A 18 9.03 1.22 10.57
C VAL A 18 7.85 0.40 10.04
N SER A 19 7.09 -0.26 10.92
CA SER A 19 5.87 -0.99 10.52
C SER A 19 4.72 -0.07 10.08
N SER A 20 4.78 1.23 10.42
CA SER A 20 3.81 2.23 9.91
C SER A 20 4.19 2.76 8.52
N LEU A 21 5.40 2.47 8.02
CA LEU A 21 5.84 2.79 6.66
C LEU A 21 5.62 1.65 5.65
N ILE A 22 4.99 0.55 6.07
CA ILE A 22 4.65 -0.59 5.18
C ILE A 22 3.47 -0.24 4.24
N GLY A 23 2.87 0.94 4.40
CA GLY A 23 1.64 1.33 3.69
C GLY A 23 1.78 1.88 2.26
N SER A 24 2.91 2.45 1.82
CA SER A 24 2.79 3.52 0.81
C SER A 24 3.61 3.44 -0.47
N ASP A 25 4.37 2.38 -0.74
CA ASP A 25 5.09 2.26 -2.02
C ASP A 25 4.36 1.44 -3.09
N LEU A 26 3.12 1.04 -2.81
CA LEU A 26 2.27 0.42 -3.82
C LEU A 26 2.02 1.38 -4.97
N LYS A 27 2.23 0.88 -6.19
CA LYS A 27 1.97 1.62 -7.41
C LYS A 27 0.84 0.94 -8.17
N VAL A 28 -0.01 1.77 -8.74
CA VAL A 28 -1.02 1.34 -9.70
C VAL A 28 -0.40 1.43 -11.07
N ARG A 29 -0.11 0.27 -11.67
CA ARG A 29 0.59 0.18 -12.95
C ARG A 29 -0.38 0.19 -14.12
N ASP A 30 -1.50 -0.51 -13.97
CA ASP A 30 -2.54 -0.59 -14.98
C ASP A 30 -3.91 -0.66 -14.32
N VAL A 31 -4.94 -0.14 -14.99
CA VAL A 31 -6.34 -0.17 -14.55
C VAL A 31 -7.20 -0.60 -15.72
N ASP A 32 -7.85 -1.74 -15.56
CA ASP A 32 -8.86 -2.24 -16.47
C ASP A 32 -10.23 -1.97 -15.84
N HIS A 33 -10.73 -0.76 -16.09
CA HIS A 33 -11.98 -0.28 -15.49
C HIS A 33 -13.21 -1.04 -16.01
N GLU A 34 -13.18 -1.55 -17.25
CA GLU A 34 -14.29 -2.33 -17.78
C GLU A 34 -14.39 -3.70 -17.10
N ALA A 35 -13.25 -4.28 -16.72
CA ALA A 35 -13.19 -5.53 -15.97
C ALA A 35 -13.13 -5.34 -14.44
N LEU A 36 -13.23 -4.10 -13.93
CA LEU A 36 -13.13 -3.75 -12.50
C LEU A 36 -11.93 -4.40 -11.81
N ARG A 37 -10.75 -4.30 -12.43
CA ARG A 37 -9.50 -4.85 -11.90
C ARG A 37 -8.34 -3.89 -12.07
N VAL A 38 -7.40 -3.96 -11.16
CA VAL A 38 -6.21 -3.10 -11.12
C VAL A 38 -4.96 -3.93 -10.94
N LEU A 39 -3.90 -3.57 -11.68
CA LEU A 39 -2.59 -4.17 -11.53
C LEU A 39 -1.81 -3.39 -10.48
N LEU A 40 -1.70 -3.97 -9.29
CA LEU A 40 -0.87 -3.43 -8.23
C LEU A 40 0.56 -3.94 -8.36
N PHE A 41 1.51 -3.05 -8.10
CA PHE A 41 2.94 -3.32 -8.16
C PHE A 41 3.61 -2.86 -6.88
N ASP A 42 4.43 -3.74 -6.30
CA ASP A 42 5.30 -3.43 -5.18
C ASP A 42 6.75 -3.28 -5.69
N PRO A 43 7.28 -2.05 -5.80
CA PRO A 43 8.62 -1.80 -6.32
C PRO A 43 9.74 -2.35 -5.43
N ALA A 44 9.47 -2.59 -4.14
CA ALA A 44 10.48 -3.10 -3.22
C ALA A 44 10.74 -4.60 -3.42
N THR A 45 9.69 -5.35 -3.78
CA THR A 45 9.76 -6.81 -3.95
C THR A 45 9.71 -7.25 -5.43
N GLY A 46 9.31 -6.35 -6.33
CA GLY A 46 9.03 -6.66 -7.73
C GLY A 46 7.74 -7.47 -7.92
N TRP A 47 6.92 -7.59 -6.88
CA TRP A 47 5.65 -8.30 -6.94
C TRP A 47 4.62 -7.50 -7.74
N GLU A 48 3.86 -8.19 -8.58
CA GLU A 48 2.72 -7.63 -9.28
C GLU A 48 1.55 -8.62 -9.27
N CYS A 49 0.33 -8.09 -9.14
CA CYS A 49 -0.88 -8.89 -9.18
C CYS A 49 -2.08 -8.07 -9.63
N TRP A 50 -2.96 -8.70 -10.40
CA TRP A 50 -4.30 -8.19 -10.65
C TRP A 50 -5.16 -8.42 -9.41
N VAL A 51 -5.86 -7.38 -8.98
CA VAL A 51 -6.83 -7.44 -7.89
C VAL A 51 -8.13 -6.78 -8.33
N GLU A 52 -9.24 -7.24 -7.78
CA GLU A 52 -10.60 -6.77 -8.07
C GLU A 52 -11.15 -5.96 -6.88
N GLU A 53 -12.28 -5.28 -7.07
CA GLU A 53 -12.99 -4.63 -5.96
C GLU A 53 -13.38 -5.67 -4.88
N GLY A 54 -13.09 -5.34 -3.63
CA GLY A 54 -13.30 -6.21 -2.47
C GLY A 54 -12.12 -7.11 -2.12
N ASP A 55 -11.12 -7.24 -2.98
CA ASP A 55 -9.92 -8.03 -2.67
C ASP A 55 -9.12 -7.39 -1.53
N GLU A 56 -8.63 -8.23 -0.62
CA GLU A 56 -7.76 -7.83 0.47
C GLU A 56 -6.30 -8.15 0.14
N PHE A 57 -5.42 -7.17 0.37
CA PHE A 57 -3.98 -7.36 0.27
C PHE A 57 -3.24 -6.50 1.30
N LYS A 58 -2.30 -7.11 2.02
CA LYS A 58 -1.49 -6.44 3.07
C LYS A 58 -2.32 -5.61 4.07
N GLY A 59 -3.54 -6.06 4.37
CA GLY A 59 -4.46 -5.38 5.29
C GLY A 59 -5.18 -4.16 4.71
N TRP A 60 -5.12 -3.97 3.39
CA TRP A 60 -5.93 -3.02 2.62
C TRP A 60 -6.95 -3.77 1.79
N THR A 61 -8.13 -3.19 1.63
CA THR A 61 -9.20 -3.70 0.78
C THR A 61 -9.37 -2.74 -0.39
N VAL A 62 -9.43 -3.28 -1.61
CA VAL A 62 -9.79 -2.49 -2.79
C VAL A 62 -11.24 -2.06 -2.65
N TYR A 63 -11.47 -0.76 -2.48
CA TYR A 63 -12.80 -0.21 -2.25
C TYR A 63 -13.50 0.18 -3.55
N GLU A 64 -12.78 0.85 -4.45
CA GLU A 64 -13.32 1.36 -5.72
C GLU A 64 -12.23 1.43 -6.77
N ILE A 65 -12.52 0.97 -8.00
CA ILE A 65 -11.63 1.08 -9.17
C ILE A 65 -12.25 2.05 -10.18
N ALA A 66 -11.74 3.27 -10.20
CA ALA A 66 -12.10 4.30 -11.15
C ALA A 66 -11.19 4.23 -12.41
N PRO A 67 -11.54 4.87 -13.53
CA PRO A 67 -10.79 4.75 -14.80
C PRO A 67 -9.28 5.02 -14.74
N ARG A 68 -8.81 5.79 -13.75
CA ARG A 68 -7.40 6.18 -13.60
C ARG A 68 -6.90 6.16 -12.17
N THR A 69 -7.71 5.69 -11.23
CA THR A 69 -7.38 5.70 -9.81
C THR A 69 -8.00 4.48 -9.15
N VAL A 70 -7.38 4.01 -8.06
CA VAL A 70 -7.99 3.02 -7.17
C VAL A 70 -8.02 3.58 -5.77
N ILE A 71 -9.12 3.36 -5.08
CA ILE A 71 -9.26 3.70 -3.67
C ILE A 71 -9.07 2.42 -2.86
N LEU A 72 -8.11 2.45 -1.96
CA LEU A 72 -7.89 1.40 -0.98
C LEU A 72 -8.45 1.85 0.35
N SER A 73 -9.04 0.93 1.10
CA SER A 73 -9.54 1.20 2.44
C SER A 73 -8.94 0.22 3.44
N ARG A 74 -8.78 0.67 4.68
CA ARG A 74 -8.36 -0.18 5.79
C ARG A 74 -9.08 0.25 7.05
N GLN A 75 -9.64 -0.71 7.78
CA GLN A 75 -10.22 -0.42 9.09
C GLN A 75 -9.11 -0.15 10.11
N VAL A 76 -9.14 1.04 10.73
CA VAL A 76 -8.17 1.43 11.77
C VAL A 76 -8.79 1.31 13.16
N SER A 77 -10.09 1.55 13.30
CA SER A 77 -10.85 1.31 14.54
C SER A 77 -12.33 1.01 14.24
N PRO A 78 -13.11 0.52 15.21
CA PRO A 78 -14.54 0.30 15.01
C PRO A 78 -15.25 1.59 14.56
N GLY A 79 -15.88 1.56 13.38
CA GLY A 79 -16.57 2.72 12.80
C GLY A 79 -15.67 3.74 12.11
N TYR A 80 -14.35 3.49 12.01
CA TYR A 80 -13.42 4.37 11.29
C TYR A 80 -12.52 3.56 10.36
N ALA A 81 -12.58 3.91 9.07
CA ALA A 81 -11.72 3.39 8.03
C ALA A 81 -10.86 4.52 7.46
N GLU A 82 -9.60 4.21 7.22
CA GLU A 82 -8.70 5.01 6.41
C GLU A 82 -8.95 4.68 4.94
N MET A 83 -9.00 5.69 4.09
CA MET A 83 -9.12 5.55 2.64
C MET A 83 -7.98 6.30 1.97
N VAL A 84 -7.31 5.66 1.02
CA VAL A 84 -6.18 6.21 0.29
C VAL A 84 -6.42 6.00 -1.20
N GLU A 85 -6.36 7.08 -1.95
CA GLU A 85 -6.47 7.07 -3.41
C GLU A 85 -5.08 6.93 -4.03
N TYR A 86 -4.91 5.93 -4.89
CA TYR A 86 -3.71 5.70 -5.67
C TYR A 86 -3.99 6.00 -7.14
N PRO A 87 -3.33 7.01 -7.74
CA PRO A 87 -3.48 7.27 -9.14
C PRO A 87 -2.69 6.25 -9.97
N LEU A 88 -3.24 5.91 -11.14
CA LEU A 88 -2.55 5.20 -12.21
C LEU A 88 -1.28 5.99 -12.55
N GLN A 89 -0.11 5.40 -12.28
CA GLN A 89 1.17 6.10 -12.44
C GLN A 89 1.65 6.15 -13.89
N GLY A 90 0.82 5.70 -14.84
CA GLY A 90 1.21 5.50 -16.23
C GLY A 90 2.23 4.38 -16.36
N SER A 91 2.28 3.75 -17.52
CA SER A 91 3.43 2.93 -17.88
C SER A 91 4.66 3.82 -17.70
N LEU A 92 5.58 3.44 -16.80
CA LEU A 92 6.98 3.85 -16.90
C LEU A 92 7.56 3.18 -18.16
N ASP A 93 6.99 3.48 -19.33
CA ASP A 93 7.77 3.47 -20.55
C ASP A 93 8.77 4.60 -20.36
N VAL A 94 9.93 4.17 -19.84
CA VAL A 94 11.23 4.80 -19.95
C VAL A 94 11.15 6.01 -20.88
N ILE A 95 10.99 7.19 -20.29
CA ILE A 95 11.21 8.44 -21.00
C ILE A 95 12.69 8.43 -21.38
N GLY A 96 12.95 8.01 -22.61
CA GLY A 96 13.99 8.53 -23.49
C GLY A 96 15.44 8.17 -23.20
N ASN A 97 16.04 7.56 -24.23
CA ASN A 97 17.38 7.85 -24.76
C ASN A 97 18.61 7.50 -23.91
#